data_AF-A0A382KGE0-F1
#
_entry.id   AF-A0A382KGE0-F1
#
_cell.length_a   1.000
_cell.length_b   1.000
_cell.length_c   1.000
_cell.angle_alpha   90.00
_cell.angle_beta   90.00
_cell.angle_gamma   90.00
#
_symmetry.space_group_name_H-M   'P 1'
#
loop_
_entity.id
_entity.type
_entity.pdbx_description
1 polymer ?
#
loop_
_entity_poly.entity_id
_entity_poly.type
_entity_poly.pdbx_seq_one_letter_code
_entity_poly.pdbx_strand_id
1 'polypeptide(L)'
;MRSTWSVAVVTTGGLLVIGILSFSQAVPAAQQVQQLLNQRQELDQTLWQAEEQAQHYEQRIVRLWDELLRSNDKYEILKRFPLATLVLGEAESHDSLALGITRVRFGPAHRELSSAAWKARLDDFAEQGYVIDQTEWHHSRFVPAEGARPAQSEVSAVIHAAREEPPHRVILQATLDITWSPRVDAQDLPIPDQIAVSHLDVLDRRAAAAFQKVFEFARTATRFPLEPLIVYDLNGDGLSEIILGGANSVLWNHGAGQFEVAPFLDDTDHVFADAAILADFTNDGYVDFIGVDIARYPLLFEGNAEGRFTTTGHRIVDATFEQPKSFTAGDVDGDGDLDLFIANYKNAYEGGQMPTPYYDANDG
;
A
#
# COMPACT_ATOMS: atom_id res chain seq x y z
N MET A 1 36.79 -10.68 -22.43
CA MET A 1 36.75 -9.71 -21.32
C MET A 1 38.16 -9.15 -21.13
N ARG A 2 38.35 -7.84 -21.29
CA ARG A 2 39.57 -7.15 -20.86
C ARG A 2 39.15 -6.09 -19.86
N SER A 3 39.41 -6.34 -18.58
CA SER A 3 39.31 -5.35 -17.51
C SER A 3 40.57 -4.48 -17.55
N THR A 4 40.42 -3.21 -17.90
CA THR A 4 41.49 -2.21 -17.74
C THR A 4 41.36 -1.54 -16.39
N TRP A 5 42.40 -1.66 -15.57
CA TRP A 5 42.53 -0.96 -14.30
C TRP A 5 43.36 0.31 -14.52
N SER A 6 42.93 1.44 -13.97
CA SER A 6 43.73 2.66 -13.94
C SER A 6 43.88 3.10 -12.50
N VAL A 7 45.14 3.26 -12.06
CA VAL A 7 45.49 3.73 -10.72
C VAL A 7 45.94 5.18 -10.85
N ALA A 8 45.31 6.09 -10.11
CA ALA A 8 45.80 7.46 -9.94
C ALA A 8 46.26 7.63 -8.49
N VAL A 9 47.49 8.09 -8.30
CA VAL A 9 48.05 8.44 -6.99
C VAL A 9 47.85 9.94 -6.79
N VAL A 10 47.07 10.31 -5.76
CA VAL A 10 47.03 11.69 -5.29
C VAL A 10 48.05 11.82 -4.16
N THR A 11 49.05 12.67 -4.37
CA THR A 11 50.07 12.96 -3.38
C THR A 11 49.46 13.76 -2.23
N THR A 12 49.02 13.05 -1.19
CA THR A 12 49.22 13.28 0.26
C THR A 12 48.11 12.58 1.04
N GLY A 13 48.45 11.45 1.67
CA GLY A 13 47.81 11.04 2.92
C GLY A 13 46.48 10.24 2.91
N GLY A 14 46.04 9.63 1.81
CA GLY A 14 44.89 8.70 1.86
C GLY A 14 44.67 7.93 0.56
N LEU A 15 44.49 6.60 0.66
CA LEU A 15 44.24 5.70 -0.46
C LEU A 15 42.72 5.56 -0.64
N LEU A 16 42.16 6.24 -1.64
CA LEU A 16 40.74 6.10 -2.02
C LEU A 16 40.66 5.19 -3.25
N VAL A 17 40.16 3.96 -3.07
CA VAL A 17 39.86 3.04 -4.16
C VAL A 17 38.40 3.25 -4.57
N ILE A 18 38.16 4.01 -5.64
CA ILE A 18 36.83 4.09 -6.26
C ILE A 18 36.77 3.05 -7.37
N GLY A 19 36.10 1.92 -7.10
CA GLY A 19 35.74 0.96 -8.13
C GLY A 19 34.49 1.43 -8.87
N ILE A 20 34.65 2.06 -10.04
CA ILE A 20 33.51 2.29 -10.93
C ILE A 20 33.33 1.03 -11.78
N LEU A 21 32.32 0.23 -11.45
CA LEU A 21 31.80 -0.80 -12.33
C LEU A 21 31.05 -0.13 -13.48
N SER A 22 31.79 0.25 -14.52
CA SER A 22 31.17 0.68 -15.78
C SER A 22 30.65 -0.56 -16.51
N PHE A 23 29.37 -0.89 -16.33
CA PHE A 23 28.69 -1.76 -17.25
C PHE A 23 28.56 -1.03 -18.59
N SER A 24 29.39 -1.37 -19.58
CA SER A 24 29.09 -0.99 -20.96
C SER A 24 27.92 -1.87 -21.43
N GLN A 25 26.70 -1.53 -21.05
CA GLN A 25 25.59 -1.91 -21.92
C GLN A 25 25.85 -1.18 -23.23
N ALA A 26 26.06 -1.94 -24.30
CA ALA A 26 26.14 -1.38 -25.63
C ALA A 26 24.82 -0.64 -25.87
N VAL A 27 24.85 0.69 -25.86
CA VAL A 27 23.72 1.50 -26.31
C VAL A 27 23.44 1.03 -27.74
N PRO A 28 22.22 0.54 -28.07
CA PRO A 28 21.94 0.07 -29.40
C PRO A 28 22.30 1.15 -30.41
N ALA A 29 22.96 0.79 -31.51
CA ALA A 29 23.26 1.75 -32.56
C ALA A 29 21.97 2.45 -32.99
N ALA A 30 22.02 3.75 -33.32
CA ALA A 30 20.81 4.54 -33.62
C ALA A 30 19.86 3.88 -34.65
N GLN A 31 20.40 3.11 -35.60
CA GLN A 31 19.61 2.30 -36.54
C GLN A 31 18.80 1.18 -35.88
N GLN A 32 19.34 0.52 -34.87
CA GLN A 32 18.68 -0.55 -34.13
C GLN A 32 17.55 0.00 -33.24
N VAL A 33 17.75 1.19 -32.66
CA VAL A 33 16.69 1.96 -31.99
C VAL A 33 15.58 2.31 -32.98
N GLN A 34 15.92 2.82 -34.17
CA GLN A 34 14.93 3.19 -35.18
C GLN A 34 14.13 1.99 -35.68
N GLN A 35 14.76 0.83 -35.86
CA GLN A 35 14.07 -0.40 -36.25
C GLN A 35 13.06 -0.86 -35.18
N LEU A 36 13.43 -0.80 -33.90
CA LEU A 36 12.53 -1.11 -32.80
C LEU A 36 11.36 -0.13 -32.72
N LEU A 37 11.59 1.16 -32.98
CA LEU A 37 10.54 2.18 -33.04
C LEU A 37 9.56 1.91 -34.19
N ASN A 38 10.05 1.53 -35.36
CA ASN A 38 9.21 1.20 -36.51
C ASN A 38 8.39 -0.08 -36.25
N GLN A 39 9.00 -1.12 -35.69
CA GLN A 39 8.30 -2.35 -35.31
C GLN A 39 7.21 -2.09 -34.26
N ARG A 40 7.50 -1.24 -33.28
CA ARG A 40 6.51 -0.80 -32.30
C ARG A 40 5.34 -0.08 -32.99
N GLN A 41 5.63 0.87 -33.86
CA GLN A 41 4.60 1.59 -34.61
C GLN A 41 3.72 0.66 -35.47
N GLU A 42 4.29 -0.38 -36.08
CA GLU A 42 3.53 -1.39 -36.82
C GLU A 42 2.62 -2.22 -35.90
N LEU A 43 3.12 -2.63 -34.73
CA LEU A 43 2.34 -3.38 -33.74
C LEU A 43 1.22 -2.52 -33.14
N ASP A 44 1.51 -1.25 -32.84
CA ASP A 44 0.58 -0.22 -32.37
C ASP A 44 -0.57 -0.02 -33.38
N GLN A 45 -0.27 -0.02 -34.69
CA GLN A 45 -1.27 0.10 -35.75
C GLN A 45 -2.06 -1.19 -36.05
N THR A 46 -1.65 -2.34 -35.53
CA THR A 46 -2.23 -3.64 -35.89
C THR A 46 -2.74 -4.38 -34.67
N LEU A 47 -1.84 -4.98 -33.90
CA LEU A 47 -2.16 -5.84 -32.76
C LEU A 47 -2.68 -5.04 -31.58
N TRP A 48 -2.05 -3.90 -31.27
CA TRP A 48 -2.32 -3.10 -30.08
C TRP A 48 -3.24 -1.91 -30.33
N GLN A 49 -3.83 -1.81 -31.53
CA GLN A 49 -4.66 -0.67 -31.91
C GLN A 49 -5.86 -0.48 -30.96
N ALA A 50 -6.41 -1.57 -30.45
CA ALA A 50 -7.51 -1.54 -29.49
C ALA A 50 -7.02 -1.09 -28.10
N GLU A 51 -5.85 -1.56 -27.66
CA GLU A 51 -5.19 -1.16 -26.42
C GLU A 51 -4.76 0.31 -26.44
N GLU A 52 -4.20 0.81 -27.54
CA GLU A 52 -3.85 2.24 -27.68
C GLU A 52 -5.09 3.13 -27.61
N GLN A 53 -6.18 2.73 -28.25
CA GLN A 53 -7.45 3.44 -28.11
C GLN A 53 -7.95 3.38 -26.66
N ALA A 54 -7.95 2.20 -26.03
CA ALA A 54 -8.35 2.06 -24.64
C ALA A 54 -7.55 3.01 -23.73
N GLN A 55 -6.23 3.06 -23.89
CA GLN A 55 -5.35 3.98 -23.15
C GLN A 55 -5.70 5.44 -23.42
N HIS A 56 -6.00 5.82 -24.66
CA HIS A 56 -6.39 7.19 -24.99
C HIS A 56 -7.70 7.61 -24.29
N TYR A 57 -8.70 6.74 -24.22
CA TYR A 57 -9.94 7.00 -23.47
C TYR A 57 -9.73 6.95 -21.95
N GLU A 58 -8.91 6.03 -21.47
CA GLU A 58 -8.53 5.91 -20.06
C GLU A 58 -7.85 7.17 -19.54
N GLN A 59 -7.02 7.83 -20.35
CA GLN A 59 -6.30 9.06 -19.96
C GLN A 59 -7.22 10.14 -19.40
N ARG A 60 -8.47 10.26 -19.87
CA ARG A 60 -9.45 11.19 -19.31
C ARG A 60 -9.72 10.91 -17.82
N ILE A 61 -9.89 9.64 -17.46
CA ILE A 61 -10.22 9.20 -16.11
C ILE A 61 -8.98 9.24 -15.22
N VAL A 62 -7.82 8.82 -15.74
CA VAL A 62 -6.55 8.90 -15.02
C VAL A 62 -6.22 10.34 -14.65
N ARG A 63 -6.41 11.29 -15.58
CA ARG A 63 -6.19 12.72 -15.27
C ARG A 63 -7.17 13.27 -14.24
N LEU A 64 -8.46 12.90 -14.32
CA LEU A 64 -9.43 13.24 -13.29
C LEU A 64 -8.95 12.74 -11.92
N TRP A 65 -8.54 11.47 -11.83
CA TRP A 65 -8.11 10.89 -10.57
C TRP A 65 -6.84 11.56 -10.02
N ASP A 66 -5.85 11.79 -10.88
CA ASP A 66 -4.61 12.52 -10.55
C ASP A 66 -4.90 13.93 -9.99
N GLU A 67 -5.83 14.67 -10.60
CA GLU A 67 -6.25 15.99 -10.15
C GLU A 67 -6.97 15.94 -8.79
N LEU A 68 -7.85 14.95 -8.59
CA LEU A 68 -8.54 14.73 -7.32
C LEU A 68 -7.58 14.37 -6.18
N LEU A 69 -6.53 13.59 -6.46
CA LEU A 69 -5.53 13.20 -5.46
C LEU A 69 -4.64 14.39 -5.04
N ARG A 70 -4.38 15.34 -5.95
CA ARG A 70 -3.48 16.48 -5.70
C ARG A 70 -4.22 17.74 -5.22
N SER A 71 -5.52 17.85 -5.45
CA SER A 71 -6.31 19.04 -5.13
C SER A 71 -6.85 19.01 -3.70
N ASN A 72 -6.79 20.18 -3.03
CA ASN A 72 -7.53 20.42 -1.78
C ASN A 72 -9.02 20.69 -2.03
N ASP A 73 -9.37 21.15 -3.23
CA ASP A 73 -10.75 21.41 -3.64
C ASP A 73 -11.19 20.37 -4.68
N LYS A 74 -11.63 19.21 -4.17
CA LYS A 74 -12.05 18.08 -5.00
C LYS A 74 -13.40 18.35 -5.67
N TYR A 75 -14.26 19.19 -5.09
CA TYR A 75 -15.56 19.55 -5.67
C TYR A 75 -15.39 20.38 -6.93
N GLU A 76 -14.46 21.35 -6.96
CA GLU A 76 -14.15 22.10 -8.17
C GLU A 76 -13.65 21.21 -9.32
N ILE A 77 -12.82 20.20 -9.02
CA ILE A 77 -12.36 19.23 -10.03
C ILE A 77 -13.55 18.45 -10.60
N LEU A 78 -14.41 17.89 -9.74
CA LEU A 78 -15.61 17.15 -10.18
C LEU A 78 -16.60 18.04 -10.97
N LYS A 79 -16.70 19.33 -10.64
CA LYS A 79 -17.55 20.29 -11.37
C LYS A 79 -17.00 20.64 -12.76
N ARG A 80 -15.67 20.60 -12.94
CA ARG A 80 -15.01 20.90 -14.22
C ARG A 80 -14.99 19.72 -15.17
N PHE A 81 -15.17 18.50 -14.65
CA PHE A 81 -15.20 17.32 -15.48
C PHE A 81 -16.24 17.47 -16.61
N PRO A 82 -15.85 17.29 -17.88
CA PRO A 82 -16.74 17.52 -18.99
C PRO A 82 -17.82 16.42 -18.98
N LEU A 83 -19.07 16.82 -18.80
CA LEU A 83 -20.23 15.94 -18.70
C LEU A 83 -21.42 16.63 -19.35
N ALA A 84 -21.96 16.05 -20.43
CA ALA A 84 -23.19 16.57 -21.04
C ALA A 84 -24.41 16.08 -20.25
N THR A 85 -24.57 14.76 -20.11
CA THR A 85 -25.68 14.15 -19.35
C THR A 85 -25.18 13.05 -18.41
N LEU A 86 -25.58 13.12 -17.14
CA LEU A 86 -25.44 12.02 -16.18
C LEU A 86 -26.79 11.31 -16.06
N VAL A 87 -26.81 9.99 -16.08
CA VAL A 87 -28.04 9.19 -15.91
C VAL A 87 -27.93 8.40 -14.62
N LEU A 88 -28.91 8.56 -13.73
CA LEU A 88 -28.93 7.94 -12.41
C LEU A 88 -30.15 7.04 -12.26
N GLY A 89 -30.03 6.01 -11.42
CA GLY A 89 -31.15 5.23 -10.93
C GLY A 89 -31.83 5.87 -9.74
N GLU A 90 -32.85 5.19 -9.22
CA GLU A 90 -33.49 5.52 -7.93
C GLU A 90 -33.12 4.48 -6.89
N ALA A 91 -33.23 4.83 -5.60
CA ALA A 91 -32.98 3.90 -4.52
C ALA A 91 -34.03 2.77 -4.55
N GLU A 92 -33.60 1.52 -4.63
CA GLU A 92 -34.48 0.35 -4.71
C GLU A 92 -34.56 -0.42 -3.41
N SER A 93 -33.41 -0.64 -2.75
CA SER A 93 -33.33 -1.44 -1.53
C SER A 93 -32.41 -0.81 -0.51
N HIS A 94 -32.68 -1.06 0.76
CA HIS A 94 -31.78 -0.71 1.86
C HIS A 94 -31.60 -1.90 2.80
N ASP A 95 -30.38 -2.11 3.26
CA ASP A 95 -30.04 -3.12 4.27
C ASP A 95 -29.20 -2.49 5.38
N SER A 96 -29.33 -2.99 6.60
CA SER A 96 -28.47 -2.61 7.73
C SER A 96 -27.27 -3.55 7.86
N LEU A 97 -26.09 -2.97 8.02
CA LEU A 97 -24.84 -3.68 8.27
C LEU A 97 -24.36 -3.43 9.71
N ALA A 98 -23.28 -4.10 10.10
CA ALA A 98 -22.63 -3.87 11.38
C ALA A 98 -22.18 -2.41 11.55
N LEU A 99 -21.91 -2.01 12.80
CA LEU A 99 -21.44 -0.66 13.16
C LEU A 99 -22.39 0.50 12.78
N GLY A 100 -23.68 0.21 12.60
CA GLY A 100 -24.71 1.21 12.30
C GLY A 100 -24.65 1.75 10.86
N ILE A 101 -24.06 0.99 9.94
CA ILE A 101 -23.99 1.38 8.52
C ILE A 101 -25.28 0.95 7.83
N THR A 102 -25.87 1.84 7.04
CA THR A 102 -26.97 1.52 6.12
C THR A 102 -26.40 1.46 4.70
N ARG A 103 -26.70 0.40 3.95
CA ARG A 103 -26.41 0.32 2.52
C ARG A 103 -27.68 0.58 1.74
N VAL A 104 -27.66 1.56 0.84
CA VAL A 104 -28.74 1.81 -0.12
C VAL A 104 -28.23 1.40 -1.51
N ARG A 105 -28.96 0.49 -2.16
CA ARG A 105 -28.67 0.09 -3.54
C ARG A 105 -29.60 0.82 -4.49
N PHE A 106 -29.03 1.34 -5.57
CA PHE A 106 -29.77 2.02 -6.63
C PHE A 106 -30.04 1.08 -7.79
N GLY A 107 -31.20 1.25 -8.39
CA GLY A 107 -31.61 0.55 -9.59
C GLY A 107 -30.92 1.04 -10.86
N PRO A 108 -31.32 0.49 -12.01
CA PRO A 108 -30.79 0.86 -13.31
C PRO A 108 -30.92 2.36 -13.61
N ALA A 109 -29.90 2.92 -14.26
CA ALA A 109 -29.89 4.32 -14.70
C ALA A 109 -31.00 4.62 -15.71
N HIS A 110 -31.88 5.55 -15.39
CA HIS A 110 -32.98 5.97 -16.27
C HIS A 110 -33.35 7.45 -16.17
N ARG A 111 -32.94 8.12 -15.08
CA ARG A 111 -33.25 9.54 -14.84
C ARG A 111 -32.06 10.41 -15.24
N GLU A 112 -32.27 11.27 -16.23
CA GLU A 112 -31.26 12.25 -16.63
C GLU A 112 -31.09 13.37 -15.60
N LEU A 113 -29.84 13.69 -15.32
CA LEU A 113 -29.39 14.82 -14.53
C LEU A 113 -28.52 15.71 -15.45
N SER A 114 -28.95 16.95 -15.64
CA SER A 114 -28.20 17.91 -16.44
C SER A 114 -26.89 18.27 -15.74
N SER A 115 -25.89 18.71 -16.53
CA SER A 115 -24.62 19.23 -16.00
C SER A 115 -24.81 20.31 -14.92
N ALA A 116 -25.82 21.18 -15.07
CA ALA A 116 -26.12 22.21 -14.08
C ALA A 116 -26.69 21.62 -12.77
N ALA A 117 -27.59 20.64 -12.88
CA ALA A 117 -28.16 19.98 -11.69
C ALA A 117 -27.13 19.10 -10.97
N TRP A 118 -26.19 18.50 -11.70
CA TRP A 118 -25.03 17.81 -11.13
C TRP A 118 -24.15 18.77 -10.31
N LYS A 119 -23.77 19.90 -10.89
CA LYS A 119 -22.96 20.92 -10.19
C LYS A 119 -23.65 21.43 -8.94
N ALA A 120 -24.94 21.74 -9.02
CA ALA A 120 -25.73 22.17 -7.87
C ALA A 120 -25.76 21.12 -6.75
N ARG A 121 -25.77 19.82 -7.09
CA ARG A 121 -25.69 18.74 -6.10
C ARG A 121 -24.32 18.66 -5.43
N LEU A 122 -23.24 18.86 -6.18
CA LEU A 122 -21.90 18.95 -5.61
C LEU A 122 -21.76 20.16 -4.66
N ASP A 123 -22.32 21.30 -5.05
CA ASP A 123 -22.33 22.51 -4.21
C ASP A 123 -23.11 22.27 -2.90
N ASP A 124 -24.27 21.60 -2.95
CA ASP A 124 -25.04 21.24 -1.75
C ASP A 124 -24.24 20.37 -0.77
N PHE A 125 -23.49 19.37 -1.26
CA PHE A 125 -22.60 18.58 -0.39
C PHE A 125 -21.47 19.41 0.21
N ALA A 126 -20.84 20.28 -0.58
CA ALA A 126 -19.77 21.15 -0.08
C ALA A 126 -20.30 22.15 0.98
N GLU A 127 -21.45 22.78 0.72
CA GLU A 127 -22.12 23.73 1.63
C GLU A 127 -22.58 23.07 2.94
N GLN A 128 -22.99 21.80 2.86
CA GLN A 128 -23.33 21.02 4.04
C GLN A 128 -22.10 20.61 4.87
N GLY A 129 -20.88 20.89 4.42
CA GLY A 129 -19.63 20.64 5.14
C GLY A 129 -19.04 19.24 4.92
N TYR A 130 -19.43 18.53 3.86
CA TYR A 130 -18.76 17.28 3.51
C TYR A 130 -17.41 17.55 2.87
N VAL A 131 -16.43 16.76 3.26
CA VAL A 131 -15.09 16.70 2.69
C VAL A 131 -14.94 15.34 2.01
N ILE A 132 -14.42 15.33 0.78
CA ILE A 132 -14.05 14.10 0.10
C ILE A 132 -12.67 13.69 0.61
N ASP A 133 -12.60 12.63 1.41
CA ASP A 133 -11.36 12.13 2.02
C ASP A 133 -10.51 11.38 0.98
N GLN A 134 -11.14 10.45 0.26
CA GLN A 134 -10.49 9.53 -0.66
C GLN A 134 -11.38 9.28 -1.87
N THR A 135 -10.75 9.08 -3.03
CA THR A 135 -11.43 8.59 -4.23
C THR A 135 -10.55 7.62 -4.99
N GLU A 136 -11.15 6.63 -5.63
CA GLU A 136 -10.49 5.67 -6.51
C GLU A 136 -11.29 5.53 -7.80
N TRP A 137 -10.59 5.42 -8.92
CA TRP A 137 -11.19 5.34 -10.26
C TRP A 137 -10.42 4.31 -11.08
N HIS A 138 -11.12 3.35 -11.66
CA HIS A 138 -10.49 2.29 -12.44
C HIS A 138 -11.26 2.03 -13.73
N HIS A 139 -10.57 2.16 -14.85
CA HIS A 139 -11.13 1.88 -16.16
C HIS A 139 -11.07 0.36 -16.41
N SER A 140 -12.19 -0.32 -16.18
CA SER A 140 -12.26 -1.79 -16.19
C SER A 140 -12.45 -2.37 -17.59
N ARG A 141 -13.08 -1.62 -18.49
CA ARG A 141 -13.41 -2.11 -19.84
C ARG A 141 -13.49 -0.99 -20.85
N PHE A 142 -13.07 -1.30 -22.07
CA PHE A 142 -13.25 -0.45 -23.25
C PHE A 142 -13.86 -1.25 -24.41
N VAL A 143 -14.73 -0.59 -25.16
CA VAL A 143 -15.29 -1.07 -26.42
C VAL A 143 -15.09 0.02 -27.48
N PRO A 144 -14.27 -0.24 -28.53
CA PRO A 144 -14.07 0.72 -29.61
C PRO A 144 -15.36 1.08 -30.35
N ALA A 145 -15.37 2.25 -30.99
CA ALA A 145 -16.48 2.63 -31.86
C ALA A 145 -16.59 1.67 -33.06
N GLU A 146 -17.82 1.31 -33.44
CA GLU A 146 -18.07 0.42 -34.57
C GLU A 146 -19.23 0.95 -35.44
N GLY A 147 -18.91 1.43 -36.64
CA GLY A 147 -19.88 2.03 -37.55
C GLY A 147 -20.55 3.27 -36.94
N ALA A 148 -21.86 3.19 -36.69
CA ALA A 148 -22.61 4.27 -36.03
C ALA A 148 -22.63 4.16 -34.49
N ARG A 149 -22.09 3.09 -33.92
CA ARG A 149 -22.03 2.91 -32.46
C ARG A 149 -20.83 3.68 -31.90
N PRO A 150 -21.03 4.62 -30.95
CA PRO A 150 -19.94 5.34 -30.30
C PRO A 150 -19.08 4.39 -29.47
N ALA A 151 -17.85 4.80 -29.18
CA ALA A 151 -16.99 4.09 -28.24
C ALA A 151 -17.62 4.11 -26.85
N GLN A 152 -17.35 3.06 -26.06
CA GLN A 152 -17.91 2.90 -24.72
C GLN A 152 -16.81 2.49 -23.73
N SER A 153 -16.94 2.96 -22.50
CA SER A 153 -16.08 2.55 -21.38
C SER A 153 -16.91 2.14 -20.17
N GLU A 154 -16.38 1.21 -19.39
CA GLU A 154 -16.83 0.95 -18.02
C GLU A 154 -15.75 1.47 -17.06
N VAL A 155 -16.17 2.24 -16.06
CA VAL A 155 -15.29 2.78 -15.03
C VAL A 155 -15.89 2.50 -13.67
N SER A 156 -15.17 1.82 -12.80
CA SER A 156 -15.54 1.75 -11.38
C SER A 156 -15.01 2.97 -10.65
N ALA A 157 -15.82 3.52 -9.74
CA ALA A 157 -15.47 4.68 -8.93
C ALA A 157 -15.89 4.47 -7.48
N VAL A 158 -15.00 4.81 -6.56
CA VAL A 158 -15.29 4.83 -5.13
C VAL A 158 -14.99 6.23 -4.59
N ILE A 159 -15.93 6.81 -3.84
CA ILE A 159 -15.76 8.12 -3.21
C ILE A 159 -16.11 8.00 -1.73
N HIS A 160 -15.18 8.39 -0.86
CA HIS A 160 -15.38 8.50 0.58
C HIS A 160 -15.54 9.97 0.91
N ALA A 161 -16.72 10.34 1.44
CA ALA A 161 -16.98 11.69 1.92
C ALA A 161 -17.43 11.66 3.38
N ALA A 162 -17.04 12.66 4.15
CA ALA A 162 -17.38 12.78 5.55
C ALA A 162 -17.63 14.23 5.96
N ARG A 163 -18.51 14.41 6.93
CA ARG A 163 -18.69 15.65 7.67
C ARG A 163 -18.48 15.36 9.15
N GLU A 164 -17.80 16.28 9.83
CA GLU A 164 -17.51 16.14 11.26
C GLU A 164 -18.72 16.42 12.14
N GLU A 165 -19.50 17.47 11.84
CA GLU A 165 -20.60 17.92 12.70
C GLU A 165 -21.90 18.22 11.93
N PRO A 166 -23.02 17.50 12.21
CA PRO A 166 -23.05 16.24 12.95
C PRO A 166 -22.30 15.14 12.17
N PRO A 167 -21.69 14.17 12.89
CA PRO A 167 -20.80 13.19 12.27
C PRO A 167 -21.57 12.30 11.30
N HIS A 168 -21.14 12.34 10.06
CA HIS A 168 -21.80 11.61 8.98
C HIS A 168 -20.78 11.24 7.91
N ARG A 169 -20.69 9.95 7.61
CA ARG A 169 -19.85 9.40 6.54
C ARG A 169 -20.70 8.76 5.47
N VAL A 170 -20.33 9.01 4.22
CA VAL A 170 -20.95 8.45 3.02
C VAL A 170 -19.86 7.85 2.15
N ILE A 171 -20.04 6.59 1.73
CA ILE A 171 -19.20 5.97 0.71
C ILE A 171 -20.08 5.67 -0.49
N LEU A 172 -19.68 6.18 -1.65
CA LEU A 172 -20.30 5.86 -2.94
C LEU A 172 -19.44 4.79 -3.62
N GLN A 173 -20.06 3.70 -4.04
CA GLN A 173 -19.43 2.66 -4.85
C GLN A 173 -20.22 2.53 -6.15
N ALA A 174 -19.64 3.01 -7.24
CA ALA A 174 -20.34 3.16 -8.52
C ALA A 174 -19.64 2.42 -9.65
N THR A 175 -20.44 1.91 -10.59
CA THR A 175 -19.98 1.56 -11.94
C THR A 175 -20.59 2.55 -12.92
N LEU A 176 -19.74 3.11 -13.76
CA LEU A 176 -20.06 4.17 -14.71
C LEU A 176 -19.92 3.62 -16.13
N ASP A 177 -21.03 3.58 -16.85
CA ASP A 177 -21.06 3.27 -18.28
C ASP A 177 -20.95 4.59 -19.04
N ILE A 178 -19.80 4.82 -19.67
CA ILE A 178 -19.49 6.04 -20.40
C ILE A 178 -19.72 5.81 -21.89
N THR A 179 -20.57 6.63 -22.48
CA THR A 179 -20.68 6.74 -23.94
C THR A 179 -19.90 7.97 -24.40
N TRP A 180 -18.90 7.75 -25.24
CA TRP A 180 -18.00 8.82 -25.68
C TRP A 180 -18.56 9.57 -26.88
N SER A 181 -18.37 10.89 -26.88
CA SER A 181 -18.67 11.72 -28.05
C SER A 181 -17.51 11.62 -29.06
N PRO A 182 -17.73 11.88 -30.36
CA PRO A 182 -16.66 11.92 -31.36
C PRO A 182 -15.72 13.14 -31.20
N ARG A 183 -15.93 13.98 -30.18
CA ARG A 183 -15.16 15.18 -29.89
C ARG A 183 -14.10 14.91 -28.82
N VAL A 184 -12.98 15.59 -28.98
CA VAL A 184 -11.90 15.72 -27.99
C VAL A 184 -11.80 17.17 -27.51
N ASP A 185 -11.16 17.39 -26.36
CA ASP A 185 -10.85 18.74 -25.89
C ASP A 185 -9.57 19.31 -26.53
N ALA A 186 -9.12 20.48 -26.06
CA ALA A 186 -7.93 21.14 -26.57
C ALA A 186 -6.61 20.39 -26.28
N GLN A 187 -6.64 19.38 -25.41
CA GLN A 187 -5.51 18.52 -25.04
C GLN A 187 -5.60 17.14 -25.71
N ASP A 188 -6.49 16.99 -26.70
CA ASP A 188 -6.76 15.73 -27.39
C ASP A 188 -7.28 14.63 -26.44
N LEU A 189 -8.05 15.01 -25.40
CA LEU A 189 -8.65 14.03 -24.50
C LEU A 189 -10.13 13.80 -24.86
N PRO A 190 -10.61 12.55 -24.89
CA PRO A 190 -12.01 12.24 -25.19
C PRO A 190 -13.01 12.93 -24.26
N ILE A 191 -14.14 13.37 -24.81
CA ILE A 191 -15.23 14.01 -24.07
C ILE A 191 -16.40 13.03 -23.95
N PRO A 192 -16.86 12.68 -22.73
CA PRO A 192 -18.02 11.82 -22.58
C PRO A 192 -19.29 12.59 -22.95
N ASP A 193 -20.16 11.94 -23.73
CA ASP A 193 -21.48 12.49 -24.08
C ASP A 193 -22.49 12.13 -22.99
N GLN A 194 -22.49 10.87 -22.57
CA GLN A 194 -23.34 10.37 -21.50
C GLN A 194 -22.51 9.55 -20.51
N ILE A 195 -22.80 9.71 -19.23
CA ILE A 195 -22.34 8.81 -18.17
C ILE A 195 -23.57 8.24 -17.49
N ALA A 196 -23.82 6.94 -17.63
CA ALA A 196 -24.88 6.24 -16.92
C ALA A 196 -24.27 5.55 -15.70
N VAL A 197 -24.84 5.77 -14.52
CA VAL A 197 -24.43 5.07 -13.29
C VAL A 197 -25.17 3.74 -13.24
N SER A 198 -24.58 2.72 -13.87
CA SER A 198 -25.20 1.41 -14.07
C SER A 198 -25.32 0.60 -12.79
N HIS A 199 -24.43 0.85 -11.83
CA HIS A 199 -24.50 0.32 -10.47
C HIS A 199 -24.13 1.43 -9.47
N LEU A 200 -24.87 1.54 -8.36
CA LEU A 200 -24.52 2.42 -7.26
C LEU A 200 -24.98 1.85 -5.91
N ASP A 201 -23.99 1.57 -5.06
CA ASP A 201 -24.20 1.35 -3.63
C ASP A 201 -23.77 2.59 -2.86
N VAL A 202 -24.64 3.05 -1.95
CA VAL A 202 -24.35 4.15 -1.01
C VAL A 202 -24.31 3.59 0.40
N LEU A 203 -23.14 3.62 1.04
CA LEU A 203 -22.98 3.28 2.45
C LEU A 203 -23.08 4.57 3.27
N ASP A 204 -24.05 4.63 4.17
CA ASP A 204 -24.35 5.78 5.02
C ASP A 204 -24.12 5.40 6.49
N ARG A 205 -23.41 6.25 7.23
CA ARG A 205 -23.23 6.09 8.69
C ARG A 205 -23.26 7.43 9.40
N ARG A 206 -24.23 7.61 10.30
CA ARG A 206 -24.43 8.81 11.13
C ARG A 206 -23.94 8.58 12.55
N ALA A 207 -22.63 8.46 12.70
CA ALA A 207 -21.96 8.28 13.98
C ALA A 207 -20.50 8.73 13.86
N ALA A 208 -19.89 9.08 15.00
CA ALA A 208 -18.45 9.36 15.09
C ALA A 208 -17.62 8.22 14.49
N ALA A 209 -16.42 8.53 13.98
CA ALA A 209 -15.53 7.53 13.39
C ALA A 209 -15.38 6.31 14.29
N ALA A 210 -15.50 5.10 13.72
CA ALA A 210 -15.42 3.85 14.50
C ALA A 210 -14.03 3.65 15.11
N PHE A 211 -13.01 4.16 14.42
CA PHE A 211 -11.63 4.18 14.88
C PHE A 211 -11.22 5.63 15.14
N GLN A 212 -10.60 5.85 16.29
CA GLN A 212 -10.02 7.12 16.66
C GLN A 212 -8.52 6.96 16.80
N LYS A 213 -7.77 7.93 16.30
CA LYS A 213 -6.33 8.02 16.56
C LYS A 213 -6.11 8.27 18.05
N VAL A 214 -5.46 7.33 18.73
CA VAL A 214 -5.19 7.40 20.18
C VAL A 214 -3.75 7.82 20.49
N PHE A 215 -2.79 7.47 19.62
CA PHE A 215 -1.40 7.90 19.72
C PHE A 215 -0.78 8.13 18.34
N GLU A 216 0.38 8.79 18.32
CA GLU A 216 1.24 8.92 17.13
C GLU A 216 2.68 8.72 17.56
N PHE A 217 3.40 7.87 16.84
CA PHE A 217 4.83 7.67 17.04
C PHE A 217 5.60 8.37 15.92
N ALA A 218 6.51 9.27 16.29
CA ALA A 218 7.29 10.03 15.33
C ALA A 218 8.25 9.12 14.57
N ARG A 219 8.46 9.40 13.29
CA ARG A 219 9.48 8.71 12.49
C ARG A 219 10.85 8.91 13.12
N THR A 220 11.54 7.81 13.39
CA THR A 220 12.93 7.81 13.87
C THR A 220 13.91 7.73 12.70
N ALA A 221 15.21 7.94 12.99
CA ALA A 221 16.28 7.85 11.99
C ALA A 221 16.71 6.41 11.66
N THR A 222 16.24 5.41 12.42
CA THR A 222 16.52 3.99 12.13
C THR A 222 15.90 3.59 10.80
N ARG A 223 16.58 2.68 10.11
CA ARG A 223 16.15 2.14 8.82
C ARG A 223 14.89 1.27 8.95
N PHE A 224 14.66 0.69 10.12
CA PHE A 224 13.58 -0.26 10.40
C PHE A 224 12.80 0.18 11.65
N PRO A 225 12.17 1.37 11.64
CA PRO A 225 11.60 1.96 12.85
C PRO A 225 10.42 1.18 13.45
N LEU A 226 9.76 0.35 12.64
CA LEU A 226 8.54 -0.37 13.03
C LEU A 226 8.72 -1.89 13.01
N GLU A 227 9.85 -2.41 12.55
CA GLU A 227 10.05 -3.85 12.37
C GLU A 227 11.04 -4.38 13.41
N PRO A 228 10.75 -5.50 14.10
CA PRO A 228 9.44 -6.15 14.21
C PRO A 228 8.45 -5.30 15.04
N LEU A 229 7.16 -5.33 14.67
CA LEU A 229 6.06 -4.85 15.51
C LEU A 229 5.45 -6.03 16.23
N ILE A 230 5.50 -6.03 17.56
CA ILE A 230 4.97 -7.09 18.41
C ILE A 230 3.92 -6.49 19.36
N VAL A 231 2.81 -7.19 19.57
CA VAL A 231 1.79 -6.82 20.55
C VAL A 231 1.70 -7.94 21.57
N TYR A 232 2.05 -7.64 22.81
CA TYR A 232 2.17 -8.64 23.89
C TYR A 232 1.95 -8.00 25.26
N ASP A 233 1.31 -8.72 26.18
CA ASP A 233 1.14 -8.30 27.57
C ASP A 233 2.42 -8.65 28.36
N LEU A 234 3.37 -7.71 28.42
CA LEU A 234 4.71 -7.98 28.94
C LEU A 234 4.73 -8.11 30.46
N ASN A 235 3.84 -7.41 31.15
CA ASN A 235 3.79 -7.36 32.62
C ASN A 235 2.63 -8.17 33.22
N GLY A 236 1.79 -8.80 32.40
CA GLY A 236 0.68 -9.65 32.83
C GLY A 236 -0.50 -8.88 33.42
N ASP A 237 -0.66 -7.58 33.12
CA ASP A 237 -1.74 -6.75 33.65
C ASP A 237 -3.05 -6.85 32.84
N GLY A 238 -3.04 -7.61 31.74
CA GLY A 238 -4.16 -7.78 30.82
C GLY A 238 -4.24 -6.71 29.73
N LEU A 239 -3.29 -5.78 29.66
CA LEU A 239 -3.16 -4.76 28.63
C LEU A 239 -1.91 -5.05 27.80
N SER A 240 -2.09 -5.37 26.53
CA SER A 240 -0.92 -5.61 25.67
C SER A 240 -0.18 -4.31 25.34
N GLU A 241 1.14 -4.34 25.51
CA GLU A 241 2.11 -3.38 25.01
C GLU A 241 2.23 -3.45 23.48
N ILE A 242 2.75 -2.37 22.88
CA ILE A 242 3.22 -2.37 21.49
C ILE A 242 4.74 -2.21 21.51
N ILE A 243 5.46 -3.19 20.97
CA ILE A 243 6.92 -3.20 20.84
C ILE A 243 7.29 -2.89 19.40
N LEU A 244 8.23 -1.97 19.22
CA LEU A 244 8.85 -1.59 17.96
C LEU A 244 10.35 -1.94 18.05
N GLY A 245 10.69 -3.17 17.71
CA GLY A 245 12.02 -3.76 17.96
C GLY A 245 13.15 -2.97 17.30
N GLY A 246 12.99 -2.57 16.04
CA GLY A 246 14.02 -1.81 15.32
C GLY A 246 14.15 -0.33 15.71
N ALA A 247 13.20 0.20 16.48
CA ALA A 247 13.33 1.48 17.18
C ALA A 247 13.76 1.32 18.65
N ASN A 248 13.98 0.09 19.12
CA ASN A 248 14.21 -0.25 20.51
C ASN A 248 13.21 0.46 21.45
N SER A 249 11.92 0.43 21.10
CA SER A 249 10.87 1.16 21.82
C SER A 249 9.73 0.24 22.21
N VAL A 250 9.22 0.41 23.42
CA VAL A 250 7.98 -0.20 23.90
C VAL A 250 7.01 0.91 24.28
N LEU A 251 5.75 0.72 23.91
CA LEU A 251 4.64 1.58 24.26
C LEU A 251 3.81 0.85 25.33
N TRP A 252 4.02 1.24 26.59
CA TRP A 252 3.32 0.74 27.77
C TRP A 252 1.87 1.17 27.74
N ASN A 253 0.97 0.19 27.77
CA ASN A 253 -0.47 0.44 27.62
C ASN A 253 -1.11 0.66 28.98
N HIS A 254 -1.48 1.91 29.28
CA HIS A 254 -2.15 2.28 30.53
C HIS A 254 -3.68 2.22 30.41
N GLY A 255 -4.20 1.65 29.32
CA GLY A 255 -5.62 1.56 29.03
C GLY A 255 -6.21 2.86 28.48
N ALA A 256 -7.46 2.80 28.02
CA ALA A 256 -8.20 3.95 27.47
C ALA A 256 -7.44 4.73 26.36
N GLY A 257 -6.55 4.06 25.62
CA GLY A 257 -5.74 4.67 24.56
C GLY A 257 -4.56 5.50 25.07
N GLN A 258 -4.17 5.37 26.34
CA GLN A 258 -3.01 6.04 26.92
C GLN A 258 -1.78 5.15 26.81
N PHE A 259 -0.70 5.69 26.24
CA PHE A 259 0.57 4.97 26.06
C PHE A 259 1.74 5.78 26.61
N GLU A 260 2.66 5.09 27.29
CA GLU A 260 3.94 5.64 27.71
C GLU A 260 5.07 4.99 26.91
N VAL A 261 5.94 5.81 26.29
CA VAL A 261 7.06 5.32 25.49
C VAL A 261 8.29 5.16 26.37
N ALA A 262 8.91 3.98 26.33
CA ALA A 262 10.18 3.68 26.99
C ALA A 262 11.11 2.86 26.06
N PRO A 263 12.41 2.78 26.35
CA PRO A 263 13.27 1.79 25.72
C PRO A 263 12.75 0.36 25.93
N PHE A 264 12.80 -0.47 24.89
CA PHE A 264 12.38 -1.87 24.97
C PHE A 264 13.45 -2.73 25.65
N LEU A 265 14.71 -2.61 25.21
CA LEU A 265 15.89 -3.25 25.77
C LEU A 265 16.80 -2.19 26.41
N ASP A 266 17.33 -2.49 27.59
CA ASP A 266 18.39 -1.68 28.21
C ASP A 266 19.72 -1.79 27.44
N ASP A 267 19.93 -2.93 26.78
CA ASP A 267 21.05 -3.16 25.86
C ASP A 267 20.76 -2.50 24.49
N THR A 268 21.28 -1.29 24.32
CA THR A 268 20.99 -0.45 23.15
C THR A 268 21.90 -0.68 21.95
N ASP A 269 22.84 -1.62 22.03
CA ASP A 269 23.83 -1.86 20.97
C ASP A 269 23.30 -2.74 19.84
N HIS A 270 22.01 -3.10 19.90
CA HIS A 270 21.34 -3.98 18.94
C HIS A 270 20.27 -3.26 18.12
N VAL A 271 20.20 -3.62 16.85
CA VAL A 271 19.15 -3.18 15.93
C VAL A 271 18.52 -4.41 15.31
N PHE A 272 17.21 -4.57 15.50
CA PHE A 272 16.41 -5.61 14.90
C PHE A 272 15.71 -5.04 13.67
N ALA A 273 15.62 -5.83 12.60
CA ALA A 273 15.16 -5.32 11.30
C ALA A 273 14.05 -6.15 10.66
N ASP A 274 13.90 -7.41 11.05
CA ASP A 274 12.96 -8.32 10.40
C ASP A 274 11.99 -8.89 11.45
N ALA A 275 12.08 -10.18 11.73
CA ALA A 275 11.23 -10.87 12.68
C ALA A 275 11.95 -11.15 14.01
N ALA A 276 11.15 -11.33 15.05
CA ALA A 276 11.57 -11.73 16.39
C ALA A 276 10.38 -12.42 17.08
N ILE A 277 10.62 -13.02 18.24
CA ILE A 277 9.60 -13.71 19.04
C ILE A 277 9.74 -13.39 20.52
N LEU A 278 8.59 -13.39 21.20
CA LEU A 278 8.48 -13.33 22.65
C LEU A 278 7.92 -14.66 23.16
N ALA A 279 8.61 -15.31 24.11
CA ALA A 279 8.15 -16.50 24.82
C ALA A 279 9.02 -16.74 26.05
N ASP A 280 8.54 -17.54 27.01
CA ASP A 280 9.35 -18.00 28.16
C ASP A 280 10.30 -19.12 27.72
N PHE A 281 11.51 -18.74 27.28
CA PHE A 281 12.53 -19.68 26.78
C PHE A 281 13.41 -20.21 27.92
N THR A 282 13.42 -19.52 29.07
CA THR A 282 14.19 -19.90 30.26
C THR A 282 13.39 -20.74 31.26
N ASN A 283 12.08 -20.89 31.05
CA ASN A 283 11.14 -21.62 31.91
C ASN A 283 11.11 -21.05 33.34
N ASP A 284 11.27 -19.73 33.46
CA ASP A 284 11.28 -19.01 34.74
C ASP A 284 9.94 -18.32 35.05
N GLY A 285 8.99 -18.39 34.11
CA GLY A 285 7.67 -17.79 34.20
C GLY A 285 7.60 -16.37 33.66
N TYR A 286 8.69 -15.82 33.13
CA TYR A 286 8.75 -14.49 32.53
C TYR A 286 8.99 -14.57 31.02
N VAL A 287 8.55 -13.55 30.30
CA VAL A 287 8.65 -13.53 28.85
C VAL A 287 10.03 -13.10 28.40
N ASP A 288 10.72 -13.95 27.65
CA ASP A 288 12.00 -13.64 27.03
C ASP A 288 11.83 -13.14 25.59
N PHE A 289 12.84 -12.45 25.08
CA PHE A 289 12.87 -11.94 23.72
C PHE A 289 13.99 -12.59 22.92
N ILE A 290 13.65 -13.13 21.75
CA ILE A 290 14.64 -13.60 20.78
C ILE A 290 14.48 -12.84 19.47
N GLY A 291 15.56 -12.20 19.03
CA GLY A 291 15.65 -11.53 17.75
C GLY A 291 17.00 -11.77 17.07
N VAL A 292 17.04 -11.58 15.76
CA VAL A 292 18.30 -11.52 15.02
C VAL A 292 18.65 -10.06 14.76
N ASP A 293 19.83 -9.67 15.24
CA ASP A 293 20.34 -8.32 15.06
C ASP A 293 20.99 -8.13 13.68
N ILE A 294 21.40 -6.90 13.38
CA ILE A 294 22.15 -6.59 12.15
C ILE A 294 23.50 -7.31 12.03
N ALA A 295 24.04 -7.85 13.13
CA ALA A 295 25.22 -8.71 13.11
C ALA A 295 24.89 -10.17 12.71
N ARG A 296 23.61 -10.46 12.45
CA ARG A 296 23.05 -11.71 11.90
C ARG A 296 23.03 -12.87 12.88
N TYR A 297 23.24 -12.62 14.17
CA TYR A 297 23.18 -13.67 15.19
C TYR A 297 21.83 -13.63 15.91
N PRO A 298 21.23 -14.79 16.21
CA PRO A 298 20.09 -14.85 17.10
C PRO A 298 20.56 -14.60 18.53
N LEU A 299 19.92 -13.66 19.20
CA LEU A 299 20.20 -13.22 20.56
C LEU A 299 18.98 -13.44 21.43
N LEU A 300 19.19 -14.02 22.60
CA LEU A 300 18.20 -14.12 23.68
C LEU A 300 18.44 -13.02 24.71
N PHE A 301 17.36 -12.32 25.06
CA PHE A 301 17.29 -11.34 26.13
C PHE A 301 16.28 -11.86 27.14
N GLU A 302 16.75 -12.07 28.36
CA GLU A 302 15.92 -12.59 29.45
C GLU A 302 14.97 -11.50 29.96
N GLY A 303 13.71 -11.86 30.14
CA GLY A 303 12.71 -11.01 30.75
C GLY A 303 12.78 -11.01 32.27
N ASN A 304 11.93 -10.20 32.88
CA ASN A 304 11.69 -10.25 34.32
C ASN A 304 10.21 -10.11 34.64
N ALA A 305 9.86 -10.20 35.93
CA ALA A 305 8.48 -10.10 36.42
C ALA A 305 7.77 -8.80 36.04
N GLU A 306 8.53 -7.73 35.76
CA GLU A 306 8.01 -6.44 35.36
C GLU A 306 7.91 -6.27 33.83
N GLY A 307 8.21 -7.32 33.06
CA GLY A 307 8.22 -7.29 31.59
C GLY A 307 9.37 -6.46 31.00
N ARG A 308 10.49 -6.35 31.72
CA ARG A 308 11.67 -5.57 31.33
C ARG A 308 12.84 -6.47 30.95
N PHE A 309 13.65 -6.00 30.00
CA PHE A 309 14.83 -6.69 29.49
C PHE A 309 16.09 -5.93 29.93
N THR A 310 16.55 -6.22 31.15
CA THR A 310 17.67 -5.51 31.80
C THR A 310 19.03 -6.18 31.58
N THR A 311 19.05 -7.37 30.98
CA THR A 311 20.25 -8.16 30.70
C THR A 311 20.77 -7.91 29.29
N THR A 312 22.07 -8.09 29.08
CA THR A 312 22.66 -8.08 27.74
C THR A 312 22.25 -9.30 26.93
N GLY A 313 22.01 -9.11 25.64
CA GLY A 313 21.65 -10.21 24.74
C GLY A 313 22.78 -11.22 24.59
N HIS A 314 22.48 -12.51 24.66
CA HIS A 314 23.49 -13.55 24.44
C HIS A 314 23.15 -14.43 23.25
N ARG A 315 24.18 -14.87 22.54
CA ARG A 315 24.03 -15.72 21.35
C ARG A 315 23.61 -17.12 21.77
N ILE A 316 22.48 -17.59 21.24
CA ILE A 316 21.95 -18.92 21.52
C ILE A 316 22.48 -20.00 20.56
N VAL A 317 22.96 -19.60 19.38
CA VAL A 317 23.63 -20.51 18.43
C VAL A 317 24.70 -19.77 17.64
N ASP A 318 25.78 -20.47 17.30
CA ASP A 318 26.84 -19.97 16.40
C ASP A 318 26.46 -20.21 14.93
N ALA A 319 25.35 -19.60 14.51
CA ALA A 319 24.85 -19.62 13.14
C ALA A 319 24.38 -18.21 12.74
N THR A 320 24.56 -17.86 11.47
CA THR A 320 24.16 -16.55 10.95
C THR A 320 22.90 -16.64 10.09
N PHE A 321 22.03 -15.64 10.23
CA PHE A 321 20.77 -15.53 9.50
C PHE A 321 20.77 -14.20 8.74
N GLU A 322 20.85 -14.26 7.42
CA GLU A 322 20.98 -13.05 6.59
C GLU A 322 19.67 -12.27 6.43
N GLN A 323 18.54 -12.98 6.36
CA GLN A 323 17.20 -12.42 6.16
C GLN A 323 16.17 -13.28 6.90
N PRO A 324 16.21 -13.34 8.24
CA PRO A 324 15.23 -14.11 9.00
C PRO A 324 13.84 -13.48 8.87
N LYS A 325 12.85 -14.21 8.35
CA LYS A 325 11.50 -13.66 8.06
C LYS A 325 10.42 -14.15 8.99
N SER A 326 10.64 -15.26 9.68
CA SER A 326 9.65 -15.81 10.60
C SER A 326 10.34 -16.56 11.73
N PHE A 327 9.78 -16.44 12.91
CA PHE A 327 10.16 -17.14 14.13
C PHE A 327 8.91 -17.80 14.67
N THR A 328 9.05 -19.05 15.13
CA THR A 328 8.01 -19.72 15.91
C THR A 328 8.70 -20.59 16.95
N ALA A 329 7.99 -20.88 18.03
CA ALA A 329 8.50 -21.73 19.09
C ALA A 329 7.41 -22.67 19.61
N GLY A 330 7.83 -23.82 20.10
CA GLY A 330 6.95 -24.80 20.74
C GLY A 330 7.77 -25.98 21.27
N ASP A 331 7.27 -26.64 22.32
CA ASP A 331 7.86 -27.87 22.85
C ASP A 331 7.47 -29.05 21.94
N VAL A 332 8.31 -29.37 20.96
CA VAL A 332 7.99 -30.37 19.92
C VAL A 332 8.39 -31.78 20.36
N ASP A 333 9.39 -31.92 21.22
CA ASP A 333 9.83 -33.21 21.72
C ASP A 333 9.23 -33.61 23.08
N GLY A 334 8.53 -32.68 23.75
CA GLY A 334 7.78 -32.91 24.98
C GLY A 334 8.66 -32.91 26.24
N ASP A 335 9.82 -32.27 26.19
CA ASP A 335 10.76 -32.22 27.32
C ASP A 335 10.47 -31.06 28.30
N GLY A 336 9.60 -30.13 27.91
CA GLY A 336 9.17 -29.00 28.70
C GLY A 336 9.92 -27.70 28.42
N ASP A 337 10.89 -27.71 27.50
CA ASP A 337 11.58 -26.51 27.01
C ASP A 337 11.04 -26.12 25.61
N LEU A 338 11.13 -24.84 25.24
CA LEU A 338 10.65 -24.38 23.94
C LEU A 338 11.71 -24.59 22.85
N ASP A 339 11.35 -25.32 21.79
CA ASP A 339 12.16 -25.39 20.57
C ASP A 339 11.94 -24.15 19.70
N LEU A 340 13.03 -23.50 19.26
CA LEU A 340 12.99 -22.33 18.38
C LEU A 340 13.17 -22.71 16.90
N PHE A 341 12.22 -22.29 16.06
CA PHE A 341 12.29 -22.42 14.60
C PHE A 341 12.44 -21.05 13.94
N ILE A 342 13.49 -20.89 13.13
CA ILE A 342 13.79 -19.64 12.40
C ILE A 342 13.79 -19.92 10.89
N ALA A 343 12.94 -19.22 10.14
CA ALA A 343 12.90 -19.28 8.68
C ALA A 343 13.74 -18.14 8.07
N ASN A 344 14.80 -18.50 7.35
CA ASN A 344 15.67 -17.54 6.65
C ASN A 344 15.32 -17.46 5.17
N TYR A 345 14.98 -16.26 4.70
CA TYR A 345 14.76 -16.03 3.28
C TYR A 345 16.10 -15.96 2.52
N LYS A 346 16.09 -16.43 1.28
CA LYS A 346 17.26 -16.41 0.40
C LYS A 346 16.92 -15.65 -0.87
N ASN A 347 17.55 -14.49 -1.08
CA ASN A 347 17.35 -13.71 -2.30
C ASN A 347 17.68 -14.53 -3.56
N ALA A 348 16.75 -14.57 -4.51
CA ALA A 348 16.84 -15.35 -5.74
C ALA A 348 18.04 -14.99 -6.65
N TYR A 349 18.64 -13.80 -6.49
CA TYR A 349 19.68 -13.28 -7.38
C TYR A 349 21.07 -13.11 -6.75
N GLU A 350 21.17 -13.18 -5.42
CA GLU A 350 22.46 -13.08 -4.71
C GLU A 350 22.97 -14.43 -4.21
N GLY A 351 22.08 -15.43 -4.10
CA GLY A 351 22.47 -16.80 -3.74
C GLY A 351 21.43 -17.90 -4.03
N GLY A 352 20.19 -17.56 -4.39
CA GLY A 352 19.20 -18.52 -4.89
C GLY A 352 19.46 -18.93 -6.35
N GLN A 353 18.89 -20.05 -6.78
CA GLN A 353 18.64 -20.30 -8.20
C GLN A 353 17.15 -20.02 -8.43
N MET A 354 16.81 -19.16 -9.40
CA MET A 354 15.47 -19.24 -9.98
C MET A 354 15.39 -20.63 -10.64
N PRO A 355 14.36 -21.46 -10.38
CA PRO A 355 14.23 -22.68 -11.13
C PRO A 355 14.22 -22.31 -12.62
N THR A 356 15.08 -22.96 -13.38
CA THR A 356 15.05 -22.88 -14.84
C THR A 356 14.53 -24.22 -15.32
N PRO A 357 13.27 -24.29 -15.75
CA PRO A 357 12.34 -23.20 -16.00
C PRO A 357 11.56 -22.68 -14.76
N TYR A 358 11.16 -21.41 -14.78
CA TYR A 358 10.58 -20.63 -13.65
C TYR A 358 9.26 -21.18 -13.07
N TYR A 359 8.75 -22.28 -13.62
CA TYR A 359 7.51 -22.93 -13.23
C TYR A 359 7.73 -24.26 -12.49
N ASP A 360 8.97 -24.64 -12.20
CA ASP A 360 9.29 -25.87 -11.48
C ASP A 360 9.65 -25.56 -10.01
N ALA A 361 8.70 -25.75 -9.10
CA ALA A 361 8.81 -25.42 -7.67
C ALA A 361 9.62 -26.48 -6.90
N ASN A 362 10.94 -26.50 -7.13
CA ASN A 362 11.84 -27.49 -6.54
C ASN A 362 12.91 -26.82 -5.65
N ASP A 363 12.49 -25.92 -4.77
CA ASP A 363 13.32 -25.24 -3.77
C ASP A 363 12.84 -25.58 -2.35
N GLY A 364 13.37 -26.69 -1.82
CA GLY A 364 13.42 -26.92 -0.37
C GLY A 364 14.35 -25.97 0.34
#